data_AF-C3UZ76-F1
#
_entry.id   AF-C3UZ76-F1
#
_cell.length_a   1.000
_cell.length_b   1.000
_cell.length_c   1.000
_cell.angle_alpha   90.00
_cell.angle_beta   90.00
_cell.angle_gamma   90.00
#
_symmetry.space_group_name_H-M   'P 1'
#
loop_
_entity.id
_entity.type
_entity.pdbx_description
1 polymer ?
#
loop_
_entity_poly.entity_id
_entity_poly.type
_entity_poly.pdbx_seq_one_letter_code
_entity_poly.pdbx_strand_id
1 'polypeptide(L)'
;MPKPVVQEGEDPDPTPYLFVSLEQKRIDQSKPYDGKKACWVPDEKEGFVQGEIKATKGDLVTVNLPGGEEKTFKKDQLSQVNPPKFEKVEDMADLTYLNDAAVLHNLRQRYYAKLIYTYSGLFCVAINPYKRFPVYTTRCAKLYRGKRRSEVPP
;
A
#
# COMPACT_ATOMS: atom_id res chain seq x y z
N MET A 1 27.71 1.91 -20.96
CA MET A 1 26.48 1.23 -20.50
C MET A 1 26.43 -0.14 -21.16
N PRO A 2 26.18 -1.24 -20.44
CA PRO A 2 25.95 -2.54 -21.07
C PRO A 2 24.77 -2.42 -22.05
N LYS A 3 24.90 -3.03 -23.24
CA LYS A 3 23.83 -3.03 -24.24
C LYS A 3 22.58 -3.69 -23.63
N PRO A 4 21.37 -3.15 -23.88
CA PRO A 4 20.15 -3.85 -23.51
C PRO A 4 20.16 -5.23 -24.16
N VAL A 5 20.16 -6.29 -23.34
CA VAL A 5 19.97 -7.64 -23.84
C VAL A 5 18.54 -7.71 -24.35
N VAL A 6 18.40 -7.82 -25.67
CA VAL A 6 17.12 -8.07 -26.33
C VAL A 6 16.64 -9.41 -25.81
N GLN A 7 15.49 -9.40 -25.13
CA GLN A 7 14.91 -10.60 -24.58
C GLN A 7 14.32 -11.39 -25.76
N GLU A 8 14.97 -12.48 -26.16
CA GLU A 8 14.45 -13.38 -27.19
C GLU A 8 13.29 -14.19 -26.59
N GLY A 9 12.07 -13.94 -27.08
CA GLY A 9 10.84 -14.58 -26.60
C GLY A 9 9.61 -13.66 -26.67
N GLU A 10 8.44 -14.20 -26.33
CA GLU A 10 7.21 -13.39 -26.21
C GLU A 10 7.30 -12.49 -24.96
N ASP A 11 6.88 -11.22 -25.09
CA ASP A 11 6.86 -10.27 -23.97
C ASP A 11 6.04 -10.84 -22.80
N PRO A 12 6.64 -11.01 -21.59
CA PRO A 12 5.93 -11.55 -20.44
C PRO A 12 4.72 -10.69 -20.07
N ASP A 13 3.70 -11.33 -19.48
CA ASP A 13 2.50 -10.63 -19.02
C ASP A 13 2.83 -9.65 -17.88
N PRO A 14 2.61 -8.33 -18.07
CA PRO A 14 2.88 -7.35 -17.02
C PRO A 14 1.79 -7.33 -15.94
N THR A 15 0.64 -7.99 -16.16
CA THR A 15 -0.54 -7.92 -15.29
C THR A 15 -0.22 -8.14 -13.79
N PRO A 16 0.57 -9.16 -13.39
CA PRO A 16 0.89 -9.40 -11.98
C PRO A 16 1.77 -8.33 -11.30
N TYR A 17 2.30 -7.37 -12.06
CA TYR A 17 3.15 -6.28 -11.59
C TYR A 17 2.48 -4.91 -11.66
N LEU A 18 1.26 -4.86 -12.20
CA LEU A 18 0.47 -3.64 -12.37
C LEU A 18 -0.87 -3.70 -11.64
N PHE A 19 -1.52 -4.88 -11.59
CA PHE A 19 -2.85 -5.04 -11.03
C PHE A 19 -2.84 -5.87 -9.75
N VAL A 20 -3.67 -5.46 -8.79
CA VAL A 20 -4.13 -6.36 -7.73
C VAL A 20 -5.21 -7.27 -8.33
N SER A 21 -5.02 -8.59 -8.27
CA SER A 21 -6.00 -9.55 -8.80
C SER A 21 -7.36 -9.42 -8.11
N LEU A 22 -8.44 -9.80 -8.80
CA LEU A 22 -9.80 -9.75 -8.22
C LEU A 22 -9.93 -10.62 -6.97
N GLU A 23 -9.25 -11.78 -6.96
CA GLU A 23 -9.18 -12.66 -5.81
C GLU A 23 -8.48 -11.96 -4.63
N GLN A 24 -7.30 -11.37 -4.86
CA GLN A 24 -6.57 -10.65 -3.83
C GLN A 24 -7.37 -9.45 -3.29
N LYS A 25 -8.03 -8.67 -4.18
CA LYS A 25 -8.92 -7.57 -3.76
C LYS A 25 -10.05 -8.07 -2.86
N ARG A 26 -10.67 -9.22 -3.15
CA ARG A 26 -11.73 -9.80 -2.29
C ARG A 26 -11.19 -10.20 -0.93
N ILE A 27 -10.03 -10.87 -0.89
CA ILE A 27 -9.38 -11.26 0.37
C ILE A 27 -9.10 -10.03 1.20
N ASP A 28 -8.47 -9.02 0.60
CA ASP A 28 -8.14 -7.76 1.25
C ASP A 28 -9.37 -7.05 1.83
N GLN A 29 -10.43 -6.91 1.03
CA GLN A 29 -11.66 -6.24 1.44
C GLN A 29 -12.45 -7.01 2.50
N SER A 30 -12.23 -8.32 2.63
CA SER A 30 -12.90 -9.18 3.60
C SER A 30 -12.18 -9.27 4.95
N LYS A 31 -10.98 -8.68 5.09
CA LYS A 31 -10.23 -8.72 6.34
C LYS A 31 -11.04 -8.12 7.50
N PRO A 32 -11.06 -8.75 8.69
CA PRO A 32 -11.71 -8.19 9.86
C PRO A 32 -11.16 -6.80 10.18
N TYR A 33 -12.05 -5.87 10.48
CA TYR A 33 -11.69 -4.48 10.80
C TYR A 33 -12.69 -3.90 11.78
N ASP A 34 -12.19 -3.34 12.88
CA ASP A 34 -12.96 -2.54 13.82
C ASP A 34 -12.47 -1.09 13.77
N GLY A 35 -13.25 -0.21 13.12
CA GLY A 35 -12.87 1.19 12.95
C GLY A 35 -12.87 2.03 14.23
N LYS A 36 -13.34 1.49 15.35
CA LYS A 36 -13.23 2.16 16.67
C LYS A 36 -11.98 1.71 17.43
N LYS A 37 -11.44 0.54 17.12
CA LYS A 37 -10.27 -0.03 17.80
C LYS A 37 -8.98 0.07 16.99
N ALA A 38 -9.05 -0.03 15.66
CA ALA A 38 -7.87 0.00 14.81
C ALA A 38 -7.19 1.38 14.86
N CYS A 39 -5.90 1.39 15.17
CA CYS A 39 -5.09 2.61 15.22
C CYS A 39 -3.67 2.36 14.69
N TRP A 40 -3.06 3.41 14.15
CA TRP A 40 -1.63 3.49 13.94
C TRP A 40 -0.97 4.11 15.15
N VAL A 41 0.17 3.55 15.57
CA VAL A 41 1.02 4.10 16.61
C VAL A 41 2.47 4.19 16.12
N PRO A 42 3.27 5.14 16.64
CA PRO A 42 4.67 5.24 16.30
C PRO A 42 5.46 4.03 16.83
N ASP A 43 6.45 3.58 16.06
CA ASP A 43 7.39 2.55 16.44
C ASP A 43 8.82 2.95 16.02
N GLU A 44 9.80 2.70 16.88
CA GLU A 44 11.19 3.12 16.63
C GLU A 44 11.85 2.38 15.46
N LYS A 45 11.40 1.16 15.14
CA LYS A 45 12.02 0.31 14.11
C LYS A 45 11.24 0.36 12.81
N GLU A 46 9.92 0.24 12.89
CA GLU A 46 9.02 0.14 11.74
C GLU A 46 8.45 1.51 11.31
N GLY A 47 8.74 2.58 12.06
CA GLY A 47 8.15 3.91 11.90
C GLY A 47 6.72 3.96 12.44
N PHE A 48 5.83 3.13 11.88
CA PHE A 48 4.45 2.98 12.34
C PHE A 48 4.00 1.51 12.29
N VAL A 49 3.27 1.11 13.33
CA VAL A 49 2.65 -0.22 13.42
C VAL A 49 1.16 -0.10 13.69
N GLN A 50 0.39 -1.07 13.19
CA GLN A 50 -1.04 -1.14 13.43
C GLN A 50 -1.28 -1.84 14.76
N GLY A 51 -2.11 -1.27 15.61
CA GLY A 51 -2.53 -1.87 16.87
C GLY A 51 -4.04 -1.75 17.10
N GLU A 52 -4.50 -2.37 18.17
CA GLU A 52 -5.88 -2.34 18.61
C GLU A 52 -6.01 -1.65 19.97
N ILE A 53 -6.87 -0.65 20.05
CA ILE A 53 -7.19 0.04 21.30
C ILE A 53 -7.88 -0.94 22.25
N LYS A 54 -7.27 -1.16 23.41
CA LYS A 54 -7.80 -2.03 24.47
C LYS A 54 -8.49 -1.21 25.56
N ALA A 55 -7.92 -0.08 25.94
CA ALA A 55 -8.45 0.78 26.99
C ALA A 55 -8.08 2.25 26.78
N THR A 56 -8.86 3.15 27.37
CA THR A 56 -8.60 4.59 27.37
C THR A 56 -8.79 5.12 28.78
N LYS A 57 -7.80 5.82 29.32
CA LYS A 57 -7.82 6.44 30.64
C LYS A 57 -7.36 7.89 30.53
N GLY A 58 -8.32 8.82 30.45
CA GLY A 58 -8.03 10.23 30.16
C GLY A 58 -7.36 10.37 28.78
N ASP A 59 -6.18 10.98 28.75
CA ASP A 59 -5.40 11.20 27.52
C ASP A 59 -4.47 10.03 27.15
N LEU A 60 -4.46 8.97 27.95
CA LEU A 60 -3.65 7.78 27.71
C LEU A 60 -4.49 6.66 27.11
N VAL A 61 -3.98 6.05 26.05
CA VAL A 61 -4.62 4.94 25.32
C VAL A 61 -3.69 3.73 25.38
N THR A 62 -4.20 2.62 25.90
CA THR A 62 -3.50 1.34 25.90
C THR A 62 -3.85 0.59 24.61
N VAL A 63 -2.82 0.28 23.83
CA VAL A 63 -2.91 -0.34 22.52
C VAL A 63 -2.21 -1.70 22.57
N ASN A 64 -2.89 -2.72 22.08
CA ASN A 64 -2.31 -4.05 21.84
C ASN A 64 -1.61 -4.02 20.47
N LEU A 65 -0.33 -4.36 20.46
CA LEU A 65 0.54 -4.35 19.29
C LEU A 65 0.67 -5.75 18.69
N PRO A 66 1.14 -5.86 17.43
CA PRO A 66 1.42 -7.16 16.82
C PRO A 66 2.41 -7.95 17.70
N GLY A 67 2.08 -9.20 18.02
CA GLY A 67 2.87 -10.04 18.93
C GLY A 67 2.37 -10.06 20.38
N GLY A 68 1.30 -9.33 20.71
CA GLY A 68 0.64 -9.37 22.02
C GLY A 68 1.24 -8.45 23.07
N GLU A 69 2.17 -7.58 22.69
CA GLU A 69 2.72 -6.55 23.57
C GLU A 69 1.69 -5.42 23.75
N GLU A 70 1.48 -4.97 24.99
CA GLU A 70 0.63 -3.82 25.28
C GLU A 70 1.47 -2.60 25.62
N LYS A 71 1.28 -1.51 24.87
CA LYS A 71 1.91 -0.21 25.13
C LYS A 71 0.88 0.86 25.34
N THR A 72 1.24 1.85 26.14
CA THR A 72 0.39 3.02 26.39
C THR A 72 0.97 4.23 25.68
N PHE A 73 0.13 4.89 24.89
CA PHE A 73 0.47 6.08 24.12
C PHE A 73 -0.44 7.23 24.54
N LYS A 74 -0.03 8.45 24.22
CA LYS A 74 -0.96 9.59 24.29
C LYS A 74 -1.94 9.53 23.13
N LYS A 75 -3.17 9.99 23.35
CA LYS A 75 -4.24 9.96 22.36
C LYS A 75 -3.89 10.71 21.06
N ASP A 76 -3.11 11.77 21.14
CA ASP A 76 -2.64 12.58 20.00
C ASP A 76 -1.55 11.89 19.15
N GLN A 77 -0.92 10.83 19.68
CA GLN A 77 0.05 10.01 18.94
C GLN A 77 -0.62 8.91 18.11
N LEU A 78 -1.92 8.67 18.32
CA LEU A 78 -2.68 7.68 17.56
C LEU A 78 -3.22 8.31 16.28
N SER A 79 -3.15 7.56 15.18
CA SER A 79 -3.79 7.94 13.91
C SER A 79 -4.81 6.88 13.46
N GLN A 80 -5.86 7.31 12.76
CA GLN A 80 -6.88 6.39 12.27
C GLN A 80 -6.34 5.48 11.15
N VAL A 81 -6.86 4.26 11.11
CA VAL A 81 -6.57 3.25 10.08
C VAL A 81 -7.66 3.30 9.02
N ASN A 82 -7.29 3.22 7.74
CA ASN A 82 -8.28 3.11 6.66
C ASN A 82 -8.95 1.73 6.67
N PRO A 83 -10.26 1.64 6.37
CA PRO A 83 -10.92 0.35 6.29
C PRO A 83 -10.35 -0.49 5.12
N PRO A 84 -10.51 -1.83 5.15
CA PRO A 84 -9.92 -2.75 4.17
C PRO A 84 -10.32 -2.51 2.71
N LYS A 85 -11.40 -1.74 2.48
CA LYS A 85 -11.78 -1.26 1.15
C LYS A 85 -10.65 -0.48 0.45
N PHE A 86 -9.81 0.19 1.22
CA PHE A 86 -8.70 1.02 0.72
C PHE A 86 -7.34 0.31 0.77
N GLU A 87 -7.34 -1.02 0.87
CA GLU A 87 -6.12 -1.80 0.83
C GLU A 87 -5.51 -1.75 -0.60
N LYS A 88 -4.24 -1.34 -0.69
CA LYS A 88 -3.46 -1.24 -1.95
C LYS A 88 -4.10 -0.37 -3.03
N VAL A 89 -4.71 0.76 -2.67
CA VAL A 89 -5.29 1.71 -3.62
C VAL A 89 -4.29 2.21 -4.65
N GLU A 90 -4.77 2.46 -5.87
CA GLU A 90 -3.95 2.94 -6.98
C GLU A 90 -3.63 4.43 -6.85
N ASP A 91 -4.55 5.25 -6.30
CA ASP A 91 -4.33 6.64 -5.93
C ASP A 91 -4.56 6.83 -4.43
N MET A 92 -3.53 7.26 -3.71
CA MET A 92 -3.63 7.52 -2.27
C MET A 92 -4.47 8.75 -1.94
N ALA A 93 -4.78 9.61 -2.92
CA ALA A 93 -5.75 10.69 -2.73
C ALA A 93 -7.18 10.17 -2.45
N ASP A 94 -7.46 8.90 -2.76
CA ASP A 94 -8.76 8.27 -2.50
C ASP A 94 -8.92 7.75 -1.05
N LEU A 95 -7.85 7.78 -0.23
CA LEU A 95 -7.90 7.34 1.17
C LEU A 95 -8.81 8.23 2.01
N THR A 96 -9.61 7.65 2.91
CA THR A 96 -10.42 8.41 3.87
C THR A 96 -9.57 9.12 4.91
N TYR A 97 -8.57 8.42 5.46
CA TYR A 97 -7.60 8.98 6.40
C TYR A 97 -6.25 9.13 5.70
N LEU A 98 -5.86 10.37 5.44
CA LEU A 98 -4.61 10.70 4.77
C LEU A 98 -3.58 11.17 5.80
N ASN A 99 -3.04 10.22 6.55
CA ASN A 99 -1.94 10.42 7.50
C ASN A 99 -0.67 9.68 7.03
N ASP A 100 0.47 10.02 7.62
CA ASP A 100 1.79 9.47 7.22
C ASP A 100 1.82 7.93 7.31
N ALA A 101 1.21 7.36 8.35
CA ALA A 101 1.14 5.92 8.55
C ALA A 101 0.32 5.23 7.45
N ALA A 102 -0.81 5.81 7.02
CA ALA A 102 -1.65 5.30 5.95
C ALA A 102 -0.95 5.34 4.59
N VAL A 103 -0.25 6.43 4.29
CA VAL A 103 0.55 6.56 3.06
C VAL A 103 1.66 5.51 3.03
N LEU A 104 2.43 5.41 4.12
CA LEU A 104 3.50 4.41 4.25
C LEU A 104 2.95 2.98 4.12
N HIS A 105 1.83 2.69 4.76
CA HIS A 105 1.20 1.38 4.70
C HIS A 105 0.78 1.01 3.27
N ASN A 106 0.09 1.92 2.56
CA ASN A 106 -0.36 1.63 1.20
C ASN A 106 0.83 1.36 0.26
N LEU A 107 1.86 2.20 0.31
CA LEU A 107 3.09 2.02 -0.48
C LEU A 107 3.78 0.69 -0.14
N ARG A 108 3.91 0.36 1.15
CA ARG A 108 4.52 -0.89 1.62
C ARG A 108 3.76 -2.12 1.14
N GLN A 109 2.43 -2.14 1.26
CA GLN A 109 1.61 -3.27 0.82
C GLN A 109 1.65 -3.46 -0.70
N ARG A 110 1.61 -2.37 -1.46
CA ARG A 110 1.74 -2.40 -2.93
C ARG A 110 3.11 -2.94 -3.34
N TYR A 111 4.18 -2.45 -2.70
CA TYR A 111 5.54 -2.91 -2.96
C TYR A 111 5.71 -4.41 -2.67
N TYR A 112 5.18 -4.91 -1.55
CA TYR A 112 5.19 -6.34 -1.23
C TYR A 112 4.38 -7.19 -2.22
N ALA A 113 3.34 -6.61 -2.83
CA ALA A 113 2.59 -7.22 -3.92
C ALA A 113 3.26 -7.08 -5.30
N LYS A 114 4.51 -6.59 -5.37
CA LYS A 114 5.29 -6.32 -6.61
C LYS A 114 4.74 -5.16 -7.46
N LEU A 115 3.94 -4.29 -6.87
CA LEU A 115 3.38 -3.09 -7.50
C LEU A 115 4.22 -1.87 -7.10
N ILE A 116 5.09 -1.43 -8.00
CA ILE A 116 6.09 -0.39 -7.70
C ILE A 116 5.59 1.04 -7.94
N TYR A 117 4.48 1.18 -8.66
CA TYR A 117 3.87 2.47 -8.99
C TYR A 117 2.63 2.70 -8.15
N THR A 118 2.48 3.92 -7.62
CA THR A 118 1.29 4.35 -6.88
C THR A 118 1.09 5.84 -7.12
N TYR A 119 -0.14 6.25 -7.42
CA TYR A 119 -0.46 7.67 -7.49
C TYR A 119 -0.66 8.27 -6.09
N SER A 120 -0.36 9.55 -5.98
CA SER A 120 -0.70 10.39 -4.84
C SER A 120 -1.17 11.73 -5.37
N GLY A 121 -2.44 11.79 -5.75
CA GLY A 121 -3.02 12.95 -6.43
C GLY A 121 -2.35 13.19 -7.77
N LEU A 122 -1.50 14.22 -7.86
CA LEU A 122 -0.74 14.54 -9.08
C LEU A 122 0.57 13.77 -9.20
N PHE A 123 1.10 13.25 -8.09
CA PHE A 123 2.38 12.56 -8.09
C PHE A 123 2.25 11.11 -8.56
N CYS A 124 3.26 10.64 -9.28
CA CYS A 124 3.49 9.21 -9.52
C CYS A 124 4.69 8.76 -8.67
N VAL A 125 4.44 7.98 -7.64
CA VAL A 125 5.46 7.43 -6.75
C VAL A 125 5.96 6.13 -7.36
N ALA A 126 7.27 6.05 -7.60
CA ALA A 126 7.95 4.85 -8.13
C ALA A 126 8.99 4.34 -7.12
N ILE A 127 8.78 3.15 -6.58
CA ILE A 127 9.69 2.54 -5.60
C ILE A 127 10.60 1.54 -6.31
N ASN A 128 11.92 1.66 -6.14
CA ASN A 128 12.88 0.75 -6.76
C ASN A 128 12.71 -0.70 -6.25
N PRO A 129 12.33 -1.67 -7.11
CA PRO A 129 12.15 -3.07 -6.71
C PRO A 129 13.45 -3.84 -6.49
N TYR A 130 14.60 -3.29 -6.92
CA TYR A 130 15.87 -4.00 -7.01
C TYR A 130 15.77 -5.34 -7.77
N LYS A 131 14.77 -5.47 -8.64
CA LYS A 131 14.45 -6.64 -9.47
C LYS A 131 13.95 -6.17 -10.83
N ARG A 132 14.21 -6.96 -11.88
CA ARG A 132 13.79 -6.64 -13.25
C ARG A 132 12.36 -7.14 -13.49
N PHE A 133 11.37 -6.26 -13.38
CA PHE A 133 9.98 -6.57 -13.72
C PHE A 133 9.68 -6.32 -15.21
N PRO A 134 8.77 -7.08 -15.84
CA PRO A 134 8.44 -6.96 -17.26
C PRO A 134 7.50 -5.78 -17.58
N VAL A 135 7.66 -4.65 -16.90
CA VAL A 135 6.76 -3.47 -17.01
C VAL A 135 7.21 -2.45 -18.06
N TYR A 136 8.37 -2.65 -18.69
CA TYR A 136 8.90 -1.76 -19.74
C TYR A 136 8.96 -2.44 -21.12
N THR A 137 8.24 -3.54 -21.30
CA THR A 137 8.14 -4.27 -22.58
C THR A 137 7.24 -3.54 -23.57
N THR A 138 7.31 -3.92 -24.86
CA THR A 138 6.44 -3.34 -25.88
C THR A 138 4.97 -3.69 -25.62
N ARG A 139 4.72 -4.92 -25.14
CA ARG A 139 3.39 -5.34 -24.65
C ARG A 139 2.85 -4.39 -23.59
N CYS A 140 3.65 -4.05 -22.57
CA CYS A 140 3.24 -3.12 -21.52
C CYS A 140 3.00 -1.70 -22.07
N ALA A 141 3.93 -1.17 -22.87
CA ALA A 141 3.81 0.17 -23.46
C ALA A 141 2.52 0.36 -24.29
N LYS A 142 2.09 -0.69 -25.00
CA LYS A 142 0.83 -0.68 -25.76
C LYS A 142 -0.43 -0.55 -24.88
N LEU A 143 -0.38 -0.98 -23.61
CA LEU A 143 -1.53 -0.85 -22.69
C LEU A 143 -1.88 0.61 -22.41
N TYR A 144 -0.87 1.49 -22.36
CA TYR A 144 -1.02 2.90 -21.98
C TYR A 144 -1.30 3.84 -23.15
N ARG A 145 -1.13 3.38 -24.40
CA ARG A 145 -1.27 4.24 -25.58
C ARG A 145 -2.71 4.76 -25.71
N GLY A 146 -2.88 6.08 -25.63
CA GLY A 146 -4.18 6.75 -25.78
C GLY A 146 -5.15 6.52 -24.62
N LYS A 147 -4.66 6.05 -23.47
CA LYS A 147 -5.48 5.84 -22.27
C LYS A 147 -5.37 7.03 -21.32
N ARG A 148 -6.48 7.35 -20.66
CA ARG A 148 -6.48 8.28 -19.52
C ARG A 148 -5.92 7.59 -18.30
N ARG A 149 -5.37 8.38 -17.36
CA ARG A 149 -4.77 7.88 -16.12
C ARG A 149 -5.68 6.93 -15.33
N SER A 150 -6.98 7.20 -15.29
CA SER A 150 -7.96 6.39 -14.55
C SER A 150 -8.37 5.08 -15.25
N GLU A 151 -7.92 4.86 -16.49
CA GLU A 151 -8.29 3.69 -17.30
C GLU A 151 -7.21 2.59 -17.26
N VAL A 152 -6.06 2.89 -16.67
CA VAL A 152 -4.88 2.04 -16.59
C VAL A 152 -4.31 2.11 -15.17
N PRO A 153 -3.64 1.04 -14.71
CA PRO A 153 -2.98 1.06 -13.41
C PRO A 153 -1.83 2.10 -13.37
N PRO A 154 -1.34 2.45 -12.17
CA PRO A 154 -0.25 3.41 -12.01
C PRO A 154 1.03 3.06 -12.75
#